data_AF-A0A4V2XCV8-F1
#
_entry.id   AF-A0A4V2XCV8-F1
#
_cell.length_a   1.000
_cell.length_b   1.000
_cell.length_c   1.000
_cell.angle_alpha   90.00
_cell.angle_beta   90.00
_cell.angle_gamma   90.00
#
_symmetry.space_group_name_H-M   'P 1'
#
loop_
_entity.id
_entity.type
_entity.pdbx_description
1 polymer ?
#
loop_
_entity_poly.entity_id
_entity_poly.type
_entity_poly.pdbx_seq_one_letter_code
_entity_poly.pdbx_strand_id
1 'polypeptide(L)'
;MSRTWGRLGLLTAALLVAPGATMVSAADRPAGHRPTGSSLVGGAGAGSAHGHLLPAGTRPFAGIRRSQANLNARHAVADPPAPADLETEPSPQAWAVSLAAVDRAGRPAVDGRSGYAVYDLQTARQVAFGQLGPDTVVELPAGRYAVRATILTPGPTGDAESSTMALRPEITVAGPVDVVLDARPARRVTVRLTDADATSVSASVTVLQQASNGRFVRHEFGGVNFDDTPFYVTPTPQRADTTSYVYTVWQSAAKLYNLVQRTAGRVPDRLDLRVRPADLAAVRTRYTAQATGACGGTYIGPIFRNGPATVSFGTNFALPARRTEYYLPDPEVGWYTQFAQAADCGFAELDGQTGAPRTYHRAGVSEEVWNAAPLTPAVSGPSGEPLATRDGDQVTAWLPLYSDTQRRRVDFGGPYVGVTGSLALTAADMTPCVSATFEPLSCLVPPGTRDFRLTATARRDVRWSALSTRTETTWTFRSGTGTGRLPLIGTRYDLRLDDFNRAPAGRPFGFTVATDPPVPTARLSASTDGGVTWRAVPLTPTGDGWRALVANPAKGGVSLRFTATDSSGSTVTQQVDDAYLVG
;
A
#
# COMPACT_ATOMS: atom_id res chain seq x y z
N MET A 1 -30.50 -26.07 -5.50
CA MET A 1 -29.31 -25.83 -4.64
C MET A 1 -28.23 -25.17 -5.50
N SER A 2 -28.28 -23.85 -5.65
CA SER A 2 -27.29 -23.07 -6.40
C SER A 2 -26.34 -22.39 -5.41
N ARG A 3 -25.03 -22.60 -5.55
CA ARG A 3 -24.01 -21.88 -4.79
C ARG A 3 -23.62 -20.64 -5.59
N THR A 4 -23.88 -19.47 -5.03
CA THR A 4 -23.47 -18.15 -5.57
C THR A 4 -21.99 -17.91 -5.25
N TRP A 5 -21.18 -17.68 -6.29
CA TRP A 5 -19.75 -17.41 -6.19
C TRP A 5 -19.51 -15.92 -5.93
N GLY A 6 -18.84 -15.60 -4.82
CA GLY A 6 -18.43 -14.23 -4.48
C GLY A 6 -17.12 -13.88 -5.20
N ARG A 7 -17.16 -12.85 -6.07
CA ARG A 7 -15.98 -12.27 -6.71
C ARG A 7 -15.07 -11.60 -5.68
N LEU A 8 -13.79 -11.93 -5.71
CA LEU A 8 -12.73 -11.38 -4.87
C LEU A 8 -11.78 -10.50 -5.69
N GLY A 9 -11.56 -9.27 -5.24
CA GLY A 9 -10.89 -8.21 -6.02
C GLY A 9 -9.37 -8.23 -5.91
N LEU A 10 -8.70 -8.22 -7.07
CA LEU A 10 -7.30 -7.81 -7.24
C LEU A 10 -7.16 -6.31 -6.99
N LEU A 11 -6.11 -5.88 -6.28
CA LEU A 11 -5.77 -4.47 -6.11
C LEU A 11 -4.43 -4.18 -6.76
N THR A 12 -4.49 -3.38 -7.82
CA THR A 12 -3.34 -2.75 -8.47
C THR A 12 -3.06 -1.43 -7.74
N ALA A 13 -1.87 -1.22 -7.20
CA ALA A 13 -1.46 0.10 -6.73
C ALA A 13 -1.40 1.06 -7.93
N ALA A 14 -2.25 2.10 -7.93
CA ALA A 14 -2.31 3.10 -8.99
C ALA A 14 -1.41 4.30 -8.65
N LEU A 15 -0.55 4.70 -9.59
CA LEU A 15 0.15 5.99 -9.58
C LEU A 15 0.13 6.59 -11.01
N LEU A 16 -0.46 7.78 -11.08
CA LEU A 16 -0.40 8.83 -12.13
C LEU A 16 -0.44 8.39 -13.61
N VAL A 17 -1.63 8.54 -14.21
CA VAL A 17 -1.82 8.72 -15.66
C VAL A 17 -2.44 10.10 -15.88
N ALA A 18 -1.80 10.94 -16.70
CA ALA A 18 -2.34 12.24 -17.11
C ALA A 18 -3.58 12.06 -18.02
N PRO A 19 -4.62 12.92 -17.94
CA PRO A 19 -5.84 12.78 -18.72
C PRO A 19 -5.67 13.26 -20.16
N GLY A 20 -6.23 12.52 -21.11
CA GLY A 20 -6.31 12.90 -22.51
C GLY A 20 -6.62 11.73 -23.43
N ALA A 21 -7.85 11.20 -23.37
CA ALA A 21 -8.40 10.38 -24.45
C ALA A 21 -9.94 10.48 -24.41
N THR A 22 -10.50 11.15 -25.40
CA THR A 22 -11.93 11.23 -25.69
C THR A 22 -12.39 9.94 -26.37
N MET A 23 -13.45 9.32 -25.86
CA MET A 23 -14.20 8.29 -26.59
C MET A 23 -15.08 8.98 -27.63
N VAL A 24 -14.95 8.60 -28.90
CA VAL A 24 -15.93 8.89 -29.94
C VAL A 24 -16.81 7.65 -30.09
N SER A 25 -18.07 7.78 -29.67
CA SER A 25 -19.14 6.84 -30.02
C SER A 25 -19.76 7.34 -31.33
N ALA A 26 -19.73 6.52 -32.37
CA ALA A 26 -20.46 6.75 -33.61
C ALA A 26 -21.75 5.92 -33.65
N ALA A 27 -22.71 6.38 -34.47
CA ALA A 27 -24.09 5.90 -34.73
C ALA A 27 -25.14 6.49 -33.76
N ASP A 28 -26.23 7.15 -34.18
CA ASP A 28 -26.79 7.45 -35.50
C ASP A 28 -27.61 8.77 -35.44
N ARG A 29 -27.71 9.48 -36.57
CA ARG A 29 -28.71 10.53 -36.85
C ARG A 29 -29.59 9.99 -38.00
N PRO A 30 -30.90 10.29 -38.05
CA PRO A 30 -31.31 11.64 -38.40
C PRO A 30 -32.65 12.19 -37.83
N ALA A 31 -32.73 13.52 -37.94
CA ALA A 31 -33.87 14.39 -38.21
C ALA A 31 -34.98 14.61 -37.16
N GLY A 32 -35.18 15.90 -36.82
CA GLY A 32 -36.53 16.48 -36.74
C GLY A 32 -36.92 17.20 -35.45
N HIS A 33 -36.87 18.54 -35.51
CA HIS A 33 -37.74 19.51 -34.80
C HIS A 33 -37.50 19.82 -33.30
N ARG A 34 -37.20 21.11 -33.04
CA ARG A 34 -37.44 21.91 -31.82
C ARG A 34 -38.85 22.54 -31.91
N PRO A 35 -39.36 23.32 -30.91
CA PRO A 35 -38.96 23.55 -29.50
C PRO A 35 -40.17 23.35 -28.54
N THR A 36 -40.08 23.38 -27.21
CA THR A 36 -40.04 24.54 -26.27
C THR A 36 -40.22 24.00 -24.83
N GLY A 37 -39.87 24.78 -23.80
CA GLY A 37 -40.51 24.64 -22.48
C GLY A 37 -39.59 24.35 -21.29
N SER A 38 -39.12 25.43 -20.68
CA SER A 38 -38.67 25.60 -19.29
C SER A 38 -39.48 24.85 -18.22
N SER A 39 -38.85 24.34 -17.16
CA SER A 39 -39.13 24.71 -15.75
C SER A 39 -38.40 23.81 -14.72
N LEU A 40 -38.18 24.43 -13.56
CA LEU A 40 -37.45 24.01 -12.37
C LEU A 40 -38.18 22.95 -11.50
N VAL A 41 -37.43 22.50 -10.48
CA VAL A 41 -37.85 22.04 -9.13
C VAL A 41 -37.91 20.53 -8.90
N GLY A 42 -36.91 20.04 -8.17
CA GLY A 42 -37.03 19.54 -6.79
C GLY A 42 -37.95 18.35 -6.48
N GLY A 43 -37.41 17.33 -5.83
CA GLY A 43 -38.23 16.35 -5.12
C GLY A 43 -37.48 15.09 -4.71
N ALA A 44 -37.25 14.96 -3.41
CA ALA A 44 -36.75 13.76 -2.76
C ALA A 44 -37.64 12.54 -3.01
N GLY A 45 -37.02 11.36 -3.08
CA GLY A 45 -37.72 10.08 -3.14
C GLY A 45 -36.96 9.01 -2.36
N ALA A 46 -37.54 8.64 -1.23
CA ALA A 46 -37.11 7.54 -0.37
C ALA A 46 -37.01 6.21 -1.13
N GLY A 47 -36.00 5.41 -0.81
CA GLY A 47 -35.83 4.03 -1.26
C GLY A 47 -35.71 3.11 -0.06
N SER A 48 -36.73 2.29 0.11
CA SER A 48 -37.01 1.36 1.19
C SER A 48 -35.93 0.31 1.44
N ALA A 49 -35.78 -0.02 2.72
CA ALA A 49 -35.08 -1.18 3.23
C ALA A 49 -35.81 -2.47 2.84
N HIS A 50 -35.08 -3.41 2.24
CA HIS A 50 -35.34 -4.83 2.40
C HIS A 50 -34.06 -5.52 2.86
N GLY A 51 -34.06 -5.90 4.13
CA GLY A 51 -33.01 -6.68 4.75
C GLY A 51 -33.05 -8.13 4.27
N HIS A 52 -31.88 -8.63 3.88
CA HIS A 52 -31.56 -10.04 3.95
C HIS A 52 -30.22 -10.19 4.69
N LEU A 53 -30.32 -10.74 5.89
CA LEU A 53 -29.19 -11.25 6.68
C LEU A 53 -28.51 -12.36 5.88
N LEU A 54 -27.24 -12.13 5.48
CA LEU A 54 -26.35 -13.15 4.93
C LEU A 54 -25.43 -13.66 6.04
N PRO A 55 -25.16 -14.98 6.13
CA PRO A 55 -24.25 -15.53 7.11
C PRO A 55 -22.80 -15.07 6.85
N ALA A 56 -22.05 -14.85 7.93
CA ALA A 56 -20.68 -14.37 7.93
C ALA A 56 -19.73 -15.33 7.18
N GLY A 57 -19.43 -14.99 5.93
CA GLY A 57 -18.29 -15.53 5.19
C GLY A 57 -17.09 -14.62 5.36
N THR A 58 -15.96 -15.18 5.79
CA THR A 58 -14.65 -14.53 5.82
C THR A 58 -14.30 -13.96 4.44
N ARG A 59 -14.42 -12.64 4.28
CA ARG A 59 -13.89 -11.92 3.11
C ARG A 59 -12.47 -11.47 3.44
N PRO A 60 -11.45 -11.75 2.62
CA PRO A 60 -10.16 -11.08 2.77
C PRO A 60 -10.35 -9.59 2.55
N PHE A 61 -9.62 -8.81 3.33
CA PHE A 61 -9.70 -7.36 3.38
C PHE A 61 -9.30 -6.78 2.00
N ALA A 62 -10.05 -5.78 1.54
CA ALA A 62 -9.71 -5.02 0.33
C ALA A 62 -8.92 -3.80 0.79
N GLY A 63 -7.61 -3.78 0.51
CA GLY A 63 -6.74 -2.66 0.87
C GLY A 63 -7.35 -1.29 0.55
N ILE A 64 -7.02 -0.30 1.36
CA ILE A 64 -7.63 1.03 1.29
C ILE A 64 -7.16 1.76 0.01
N ARG A 65 -8.12 2.13 -0.85
CA ARG A 65 -7.89 3.17 -1.87
C ARG A 65 -7.72 4.50 -1.14
N ARG A 66 -6.55 5.13 -1.26
CA ARG A 66 -6.35 6.50 -0.79
C ARG A 66 -7.42 7.40 -1.42
N SER A 67 -8.23 8.02 -0.57
CA SER A 67 -9.03 9.18 -0.91
C SER A 67 -8.06 10.31 -1.27
N GLN A 68 -7.97 10.66 -2.56
CA GLN A 68 -7.37 11.93 -2.95
C GLN A 68 -8.42 13.01 -2.70
N ALA A 69 -8.18 13.84 -1.67
CA ALA A 69 -8.92 15.08 -1.51
C ALA A 69 -8.64 15.97 -2.73
N ASN A 70 -9.72 16.36 -3.42
CA ASN A 70 -9.68 17.30 -4.54
C ASN A 70 -9.28 18.70 -4.02
N LEU A 71 -8.00 19.04 -4.08
CA LEU A 71 -7.53 20.41 -3.92
C LEU A 71 -7.48 21.09 -5.29
N ASN A 72 -8.64 21.53 -5.78
CA ASN A 72 -8.73 22.46 -6.91
C ASN A 72 -9.80 23.51 -6.62
N ALA A 73 -9.46 24.51 -5.82
CA ALA A 73 -10.11 25.81 -5.88
C ALA A 73 -9.12 26.78 -6.56
N ARG A 74 -9.36 27.09 -7.83
CA ARG A 74 -8.70 28.20 -8.52
C ARG A 74 -9.75 29.20 -8.97
N HIS A 75 -9.44 30.45 -8.65
CA HIS A 75 -10.12 31.68 -9.03
C HIS A 75 -10.42 31.75 -10.54
N ALA A 76 -11.57 32.34 -10.86
CA ALA A 76 -11.93 32.72 -12.23
C ALA A 76 -10.91 33.71 -12.79
N VAL A 77 -10.22 33.31 -13.86
CA VAL A 77 -9.44 34.18 -14.73
C VAL A 77 -10.23 34.31 -16.04
N ALA A 78 -10.29 35.53 -16.58
CA ALA A 78 -11.05 35.89 -17.77
C ALA A 78 -10.77 34.98 -18.99
N ASP A 79 -11.81 34.77 -19.80
CA ASP A 79 -11.79 33.92 -21.00
C ASP A 79 -10.66 34.32 -21.98
N PRO A 80 -9.85 33.37 -22.47
CA PRO A 80 -8.95 33.61 -23.58
C PRO A 80 -9.73 33.73 -24.91
N PRO A 81 -9.19 34.43 -25.91
CA PRO A 81 -9.86 34.55 -27.21
C PRO A 81 -9.95 33.18 -27.91
N ALA A 82 -10.96 33.03 -28.76
CA ALA A 82 -11.27 31.81 -29.50
C ALA A 82 -10.03 31.24 -30.23
N PRO A 83 -9.86 29.90 -30.27
CA PRO A 83 -8.71 29.32 -30.94
C PRO A 83 -8.77 29.58 -32.44
N ALA A 84 -7.68 30.12 -32.98
CA ALA A 84 -7.39 30.06 -34.40
C ALA A 84 -7.33 28.60 -34.84
N ASP A 85 -7.78 28.34 -36.07
CA ASP A 85 -7.84 27.03 -36.72
C ASP A 85 -6.56 26.21 -36.46
N LEU A 86 -6.67 25.21 -35.57
CA LEU A 86 -5.66 24.16 -35.48
C LEU A 86 -5.83 23.31 -36.74
N GLU A 87 -4.90 23.43 -37.67
CA GLU A 87 -4.71 22.45 -38.74
C GLU A 87 -4.77 21.06 -38.11
N THR A 88 -5.77 20.29 -38.54
CA THR A 88 -5.95 18.92 -38.07
C THR A 88 -4.80 18.12 -38.67
N GLU A 89 -3.77 17.81 -37.88
CA GLU A 89 -2.73 16.88 -38.36
C GLU A 89 -3.42 15.62 -38.91
N PRO A 90 -3.05 15.16 -40.11
CA PRO A 90 -3.66 13.96 -40.67
C PRO A 90 -3.50 12.83 -39.66
N SER A 91 -4.62 12.21 -39.28
CA SER A 91 -4.58 11.07 -38.37
C SER A 91 -3.57 10.06 -38.94
N PRO A 92 -2.53 9.68 -38.16
CA PRO A 92 -1.51 8.77 -38.66
C PRO A 92 -2.19 7.50 -39.18
N GLN A 93 -1.74 7.00 -40.32
CA GLN A 93 -2.30 5.82 -40.95
C GLN A 93 -2.35 4.68 -39.92
N ALA A 94 -3.57 4.25 -39.59
CA ALA A 94 -3.83 3.13 -38.72
C ALA A 94 -3.99 1.85 -39.56
N TRP A 95 -3.61 0.73 -38.96
CA TRP A 95 -3.68 -0.59 -39.55
C TRP A 95 -4.47 -1.53 -38.65
N ALA A 96 -5.30 -2.36 -39.27
CA ALA A 96 -6.06 -3.39 -38.61
C ALA A 96 -5.14 -4.47 -38.03
N VAL A 97 -5.24 -4.68 -36.72
CA VAL A 97 -4.58 -5.79 -36.02
C VAL A 97 -5.64 -6.76 -35.53
N SER A 98 -5.76 -7.89 -36.21
CA SER A 98 -6.70 -8.95 -35.85
C SER A 98 -6.13 -9.76 -34.69
N LEU A 99 -6.91 -9.94 -33.62
CA LEU A 99 -6.52 -10.68 -32.43
C LEU A 99 -7.38 -11.94 -32.31
N ALA A 100 -6.71 -13.09 -32.31
CA ALA A 100 -7.34 -14.37 -32.00
C ALA A 100 -6.65 -15.01 -30.79
N ALA A 101 -7.40 -15.82 -30.04
CA ALA A 101 -6.85 -16.55 -28.91
C ALA A 101 -7.36 -17.99 -28.89
N VAL A 102 -6.49 -18.91 -28.48
CA VAL A 102 -6.76 -20.35 -28.43
C VAL A 102 -6.55 -20.84 -27.00
N ASP A 103 -7.57 -21.49 -26.44
CA ASP A 103 -7.53 -22.08 -25.10
C ASP A 103 -6.61 -23.31 -25.05
N ARG A 104 -6.39 -23.86 -23.85
CA ARG A 104 -5.50 -25.02 -23.69
C ARG A 104 -6.06 -26.31 -24.32
N ALA A 105 -7.36 -26.36 -24.61
CA ALA A 105 -8.02 -27.45 -25.32
C ALA A 105 -8.00 -27.27 -26.85
N GLY A 106 -7.42 -26.17 -27.37
CA GLY A 106 -7.35 -25.88 -28.79
C GLY A 106 -8.60 -25.21 -29.37
N ARG A 107 -9.53 -24.76 -28.53
CA ARG A 107 -10.75 -24.06 -28.95
C ARG A 107 -10.55 -22.54 -28.96
N PRO A 108 -11.29 -21.78 -29.78
CA PRO A 108 -11.28 -20.32 -29.71
C PRO A 108 -11.69 -19.81 -28.31
N ALA A 109 -10.89 -18.91 -27.74
CA ALA A 109 -11.12 -18.34 -26.41
C ALA A 109 -12.05 -17.11 -26.46
N VAL A 110 -13.29 -17.33 -26.90
CA VAL A 110 -14.34 -16.30 -27.07
C VAL A 110 -15.47 -16.44 -26.03
N ASP A 111 -15.10 -16.83 -24.81
CA ASP A 111 -16.00 -17.18 -23.70
C ASP A 111 -16.65 -15.96 -22.99
N GLY A 112 -16.43 -14.74 -23.49
CA GLY A 112 -16.93 -13.50 -22.88
C GLY A 112 -16.24 -13.14 -21.55
N ARG A 113 -15.16 -13.82 -21.17
CA ARG A 113 -14.33 -13.50 -19.99
C ARG A 113 -12.85 -13.44 -20.33
N SER A 114 -12.38 -14.23 -21.31
CA SER A 114 -11.05 -14.09 -21.90
C SER A 114 -10.90 -12.70 -22.53
N GLY A 115 -9.74 -12.08 -22.33
CA GLY A 115 -9.51 -10.70 -22.75
C GLY A 115 -8.08 -10.40 -23.09
N TYR A 116 -7.87 -9.28 -23.77
CA TYR A 116 -6.59 -8.82 -24.28
C TYR A 116 -6.25 -7.41 -23.79
N ALA A 117 -4.96 -7.09 -23.83
CA ALA A 117 -4.43 -5.74 -23.70
C ALA A 117 -3.27 -5.56 -24.68
N VAL A 118 -3.20 -4.39 -25.30
CA VAL A 118 -2.15 -3.97 -26.23
C VAL A 118 -1.43 -2.77 -25.62
N TYR A 119 -0.10 -2.83 -25.64
CA TYR A 119 0.78 -1.81 -25.09
C TYR A 119 1.72 -1.30 -26.16
N ASP A 120 1.84 0.01 -26.28
CA ASP A 120 2.81 0.67 -27.13
C ASP A 120 4.21 0.63 -26.47
N LEU A 121 5.20 0.04 -27.17
CA LEU A 121 6.57 -0.12 -26.69
C LEU A 121 7.46 1.11 -26.89
N GLN A 122 6.94 2.19 -27.45
CA GLN A 122 7.56 3.50 -27.45
C GLN A 122 7.12 4.31 -26.23
N THR A 123 5.82 4.36 -25.95
CA THR A 123 5.26 5.22 -24.88
C THR A 123 5.04 4.50 -23.54
N ALA A 124 5.09 3.17 -23.52
CA ALA A 124 4.69 2.31 -22.40
C ALA A 124 3.21 2.44 -21.98
N ARG A 125 2.35 2.96 -22.87
CA ARG A 125 0.92 3.12 -22.59
C ARG A 125 0.14 1.91 -23.06
N GLN A 126 -0.91 1.56 -22.30
CA GLN A 126 -1.94 0.66 -22.79
C GLN A 126 -2.79 1.44 -23.81
N VAL A 127 -2.83 0.95 -25.04
CA VAL A 127 -3.50 1.63 -26.17
C VAL A 127 -4.81 0.93 -26.56
N ALA A 128 -4.96 -0.35 -26.23
CA ALA A 128 -6.21 -1.07 -26.40
C ALA A 128 -6.36 -2.16 -25.34
N PHE A 129 -7.61 -2.48 -24.99
CA PHE A 129 -7.96 -3.63 -24.15
C PHE A 129 -9.42 -3.98 -24.38
N GLY A 130 -9.78 -5.24 -24.13
CA GLY A 130 -11.14 -5.69 -24.32
C GLY A 130 -11.29 -7.18 -24.06
N GLN A 131 -12.50 -7.67 -24.29
CA GLN A 131 -12.77 -9.10 -24.32
C GLN A 131 -12.48 -9.63 -25.73
N LEU A 132 -12.04 -10.88 -25.80
CA LEU A 132 -11.83 -11.56 -27.07
C LEU A 132 -13.18 -12.05 -27.61
N GLY A 133 -13.59 -11.52 -28.76
CA GLY A 133 -14.67 -12.03 -29.61
C GLY A 133 -14.14 -12.71 -30.88
N PRO A 134 -15.04 -13.30 -31.70
CA PRO A 134 -14.67 -14.05 -32.91
C PRO A 134 -13.83 -13.23 -33.91
N ASP A 135 -14.15 -11.95 -34.06
CA ASP A 135 -13.55 -11.05 -35.05
C ASP A 135 -12.91 -9.83 -34.36
N THR A 136 -12.15 -10.06 -33.28
CA THR A 136 -11.53 -8.97 -32.52
C THR A 136 -10.49 -8.26 -33.38
N VAL A 137 -10.69 -6.97 -33.66
CA VAL A 137 -9.75 -6.13 -34.40
C VAL A 137 -9.45 -4.86 -33.60
N VAL A 138 -8.19 -4.44 -33.61
CA VAL A 138 -7.72 -3.17 -33.04
C VAL A 138 -7.02 -2.37 -34.12
N GLU A 139 -7.42 -1.11 -34.28
CA GLU A 139 -6.73 -0.18 -35.19
C GLU A 139 -5.55 0.46 -34.48
N LEU A 140 -4.34 0.26 -35.01
CA LEU A 140 -3.10 0.77 -34.41
C LEU A 140 -2.27 1.51 -35.47
N PRO A 141 -1.67 2.66 -35.14
CA PRO A 141 -0.65 3.27 -35.97
C PRO A 141 0.53 2.33 -36.24
N ALA A 142 1.35 2.66 -37.23
CA ALA A 142 2.61 1.96 -37.42
C ALA A 142 3.51 2.09 -36.18
N GLY A 143 4.07 0.98 -35.71
CA GLY A 143 4.84 0.97 -34.46
C GLY A 143 5.13 -0.42 -33.93
N ARG A 144 5.71 -0.46 -32.72
CA ARG A 144 5.99 -1.71 -31.99
C ARG A 144 5.09 -1.81 -30.79
N TYR A 145 4.44 -2.97 -30.64
CA TYR A 145 3.47 -3.20 -29.57
C TYR A 145 3.73 -4.53 -28.88
N ALA A 146 3.40 -4.63 -27.60
CA ALA A 146 3.26 -5.90 -26.91
C ALA A 146 1.77 -6.24 -26.80
N VAL A 147 1.42 -7.50 -27.06
CA VAL A 147 0.04 -7.98 -26.95
C VAL A 147 -0.03 -9.09 -25.92
N ARG A 148 -0.95 -8.96 -24.98
CA ARG A 148 -1.11 -9.91 -23.88
C ARG A 148 -2.57 -10.30 -23.78
N ALA A 149 -2.84 -11.60 -23.65
CA ALA A 149 -4.17 -12.12 -23.33
C ALA A 149 -4.18 -12.86 -21.99
N THR A 150 -5.28 -12.71 -21.27
CA THR A 150 -5.71 -13.66 -20.24
C THR A 150 -6.73 -14.59 -20.88
N ILE A 151 -6.39 -15.87 -20.97
CA ILE A 151 -7.18 -16.91 -21.63
C ILE A 151 -7.68 -17.89 -20.57
N LEU A 152 -8.99 -18.05 -20.46
CA LEU A 152 -9.60 -19.08 -19.61
C LEU A 152 -9.80 -20.35 -20.43
N THR A 153 -9.51 -21.51 -19.84
CA THR A 153 -9.88 -22.80 -20.41
C THR A 153 -11.07 -23.36 -19.61
N PRO A 154 -12.27 -23.44 -20.19
CA PRO A 154 -13.45 -23.98 -19.52
C PRO A 154 -13.27 -25.46 -19.16
N GLY A 155 -13.61 -25.80 -17.92
CA GLY A 155 -13.73 -27.16 -17.44
C GLY A 155 -15.11 -27.78 -17.72
N PRO A 156 -15.33 -29.04 -17.31
CA PRO A 156 -16.54 -29.80 -17.64
C PRO A 156 -17.85 -29.16 -17.17
N THR A 157 -17.82 -28.39 -16.08
CA THR A 157 -19.00 -27.75 -15.47
C THR A 157 -19.20 -26.31 -15.91
N GLY A 158 -18.37 -25.79 -16.83
CA GLY A 158 -18.43 -24.40 -17.33
C GLY A 158 -17.61 -23.40 -16.50
N ASP A 159 -17.15 -23.77 -15.31
CA ASP A 159 -16.15 -22.99 -14.57
C ASP A 159 -14.78 -23.08 -15.26
N ALA A 160 -13.89 -22.11 -15.03
CA ALA A 160 -12.56 -22.17 -15.61
C ALA A 160 -11.74 -23.27 -14.93
N GLU A 161 -11.32 -24.29 -15.70
CA GLU A 161 -10.41 -25.33 -15.23
C GLU A 161 -8.99 -24.77 -15.06
N SER A 162 -8.59 -23.84 -15.92
CA SER A 162 -7.28 -23.19 -15.81
C SER A 162 -7.29 -21.80 -16.45
N SER A 163 -6.27 -21.02 -16.10
CA SER A 163 -6.04 -19.69 -16.67
C SER A 163 -4.65 -19.58 -17.27
N THR A 164 -4.52 -18.91 -18.41
CA THR A 164 -3.25 -18.69 -19.10
C THR A 164 -3.01 -17.21 -19.36
N MET A 165 -1.82 -16.70 -18.99
CA MET A 165 -1.32 -15.45 -19.54
C MET A 165 -0.50 -15.76 -20.80
N ALA A 166 -1.07 -15.46 -21.97
CA ALA A 166 -0.37 -15.54 -23.24
C ALA A 166 0.23 -14.17 -23.57
N LEU A 167 1.51 -14.13 -23.90
CA LEU A 167 2.23 -12.90 -24.20
C LEU A 167 2.92 -13.01 -25.57
N ARG A 168 2.64 -12.04 -26.43
CA ARG A 168 3.46 -11.70 -27.60
C ARG A 168 4.29 -10.48 -27.20
N PRO A 169 5.57 -10.68 -26.85
CA PRO A 169 6.37 -9.62 -26.24
C PRO A 169 6.67 -8.46 -27.18
N GLU A 170 6.58 -8.68 -28.49
CA GLU A 170 6.68 -7.65 -29.52
C GLU A 170 5.94 -8.13 -30.78
N ILE A 171 5.17 -7.23 -31.38
CA ILE A 171 4.68 -7.27 -32.76
C ILE A 171 5.08 -5.96 -33.44
N THR A 172 5.29 -5.99 -34.75
CA THR A 172 5.55 -4.81 -35.56
C THR A 172 4.34 -4.55 -36.45
N VAL A 173 3.75 -3.38 -36.32
CA VAL A 173 2.65 -2.90 -37.18
C VAL A 173 3.27 -2.00 -38.23
N ALA A 174 3.24 -2.44 -39.48
CA ALA A 174 3.62 -1.65 -40.67
C ALA A 174 2.59 -1.80 -41.80
N GLY A 175 1.45 -2.44 -41.50
CA GLY A 175 0.43 -2.98 -42.38
C GLY A 175 -0.57 -3.77 -41.52
N PRO A 176 -1.63 -4.37 -42.11
CA PRO A 176 -2.51 -5.27 -41.38
C PRO A 176 -1.74 -6.48 -40.83
N VAL A 177 -2.01 -6.89 -39.59
CA VAL A 177 -1.31 -8.01 -38.93
C VAL A 177 -2.30 -8.88 -38.16
N ASP A 178 -2.18 -10.20 -38.34
CA ASP A 178 -2.92 -11.18 -37.56
C ASP A 178 -2.06 -11.71 -36.39
N VAL A 179 -2.61 -11.64 -35.17
CA VAL A 179 -1.93 -12.08 -33.95
C VAL A 179 -2.76 -13.16 -33.28
N VAL A 180 -2.19 -14.38 -33.22
CA VAL A 180 -2.78 -15.50 -32.48
C VAL A 180 -2.07 -15.66 -31.14
N LEU A 181 -2.82 -15.62 -30.04
CA LEU A 181 -2.36 -15.87 -28.67
C LEU A 181 -2.76 -17.30 -28.26
N ASP A 182 -1.81 -18.23 -28.33
CA ASP A 182 -2.05 -19.66 -28.08
C ASP A 182 -1.64 -20.07 -26.66
N ALA A 183 -2.58 -20.62 -25.89
CA ALA A 183 -2.38 -21.08 -24.53
C ALA A 183 -1.79 -22.50 -24.41
N ARG A 184 -1.83 -23.32 -25.47
CA ARG A 184 -1.33 -24.70 -25.46
C ARG A 184 0.16 -24.82 -25.08
N PRO A 185 1.09 -23.99 -25.61
CA PRO A 185 2.50 -24.05 -25.22
C PRO A 185 2.78 -23.50 -23.83
N ALA A 186 1.79 -22.93 -23.14
CA ALA A 186 2.00 -22.32 -21.84
C ALA A 186 2.43 -23.35 -20.77
N ARG A 187 3.27 -22.89 -19.85
CA ARG A 187 3.89 -23.69 -18.80
C ARG A 187 3.23 -23.40 -17.47
N ARG A 188 2.94 -24.47 -16.72
CA ARG A 188 2.33 -24.36 -15.39
C ARG A 188 3.32 -23.72 -14.43
N VAL A 189 2.86 -22.75 -13.66
CA VAL A 189 3.60 -22.25 -12.49
C VAL A 189 3.49 -23.29 -11.38
N THR A 190 4.63 -23.77 -10.89
CA THR A 190 4.70 -24.78 -9.82
C THR A 190 5.75 -24.38 -8.79
N VAL A 191 5.44 -24.63 -7.52
CA VAL A 191 6.36 -24.44 -6.39
C VAL A 191 6.43 -25.72 -5.60
N ARG A 192 7.64 -26.12 -5.23
CA ARG A 192 7.90 -27.30 -4.38
C ARG A 192 8.53 -26.83 -3.08
N LEU A 193 7.78 -26.97 -2.01
CA LEU A 193 8.21 -26.70 -0.64
C LEU A 193 8.55 -28.02 0.06
N THR A 194 9.55 -27.99 0.93
CA THR A 194 9.81 -29.12 1.85
C THR A 194 8.77 -29.20 2.97
N ASP A 195 8.05 -28.11 3.21
CA ASP A 195 6.92 -28.05 4.15
C ASP A 195 5.69 -28.67 3.48
N ALA A 196 5.39 -29.93 3.81
CA ALA A 196 4.32 -30.70 3.18
C ALA A 196 2.92 -30.20 3.55
N ASP A 197 2.79 -29.46 4.66
CA ASP A 197 1.51 -28.91 5.14
C ASP A 197 1.23 -27.51 4.58
N ALA A 198 2.16 -26.94 3.80
CA ALA A 198 2.01 -25.62 3.22
C ALA A 198 1.01 -25.65 2.05
N THR A 199 -0.01 -24.81 2.14
CA THR A 199 -1.02 -24.65 1.10
C THR A 199 -0.87 -23.32 0.36
N SER A 200 -1.28 -23.32 -0.91
CA SER A 200 -1.34 -22.12 -1.74
C SER A 200 -2.28 -21.09 -1.15
N VAL A 201 -1.83 -19.82 -1.07
CA VAL A 201 -2.70 -18.68 -0.76
C VAL A 201 -2.97 -17.88 -2.02
N SER A 202 -1.91 -17.47 -2.73
CA SER A 202 -2.03 -16.57 -3.87
C SER A 202 -0.79 -16.54 -4.76
N ALA A 203 -0.97 -16.34 -6.06
CA ALA A 203 0.13 -16.29 -7.01
C ALA A 203 -0.10 -15.19 -8.03
N SER A 204 0.99 -14.58 -8.47
CA SER A 204 1.01 -13.70 -9.64
C SER A 204 2.24 -13.96 -10.50
N VAL A 205 2.09 -13.71 -11.79
CA VAL A 205 3.19 -13.59 -12.73
C VAL A 205 3.18 -12.18 -13.29
N THR A 206 4.34 -11.54 -13.19
CA THR A 206 4.58 -10.20 -13.67
C THR A 206 5.71 -10.24 -14.68
N VAL A 207 5.46 -9.79 -15.91
CA VAL A 207 6.49 -9.56 -16.92
C VAL A 207 6.65 -8.06 -17.08
N LEU A 208 7.82 -7.55 -16.72
CA LEU A 208 8.20 -6.16 -16.95
C LEU A 208 9.01 -6.08 -18.24
N GLN A 209 8.57 -5.20 -19.15
CA GLN A 209 9.28 -4.89 -20.39
C GLN A 209 9.62 -3.41 -20.41
N GLN A 210 10.89 -3.07 -20.62
CA GLN A 210 11.32 -1.68 -20.75
C GLN A 210 11.00 -1.15 -22.15
N ALA A 211 10.18 -0.11 -22.22
CA ALA A 211 9.86 0.60 -23.44
C ALA A 211 11.00 1.55 -23.85
N SER A 212 10.93 2.04 -25.08
CA SER A 212 11.97 2.90 -25.69
C SER A 212 12.15 4.23 -24.94
N ASN A 213 11.10 4.73 -24.27
CA ASN A 213 11.16 5.92 -23.42
C ASN A 213 11.71 5.68 -22.01
N GLY A 214 12.23 4.48 -21.73
CA GLY A 214 12.79 4.08 -20.44
C GLY A 214 11.75 3.68 -19.39
N ARG A 215 10.45 3.84 -19.64
CA ARG A 215 9.36 3.38 -18.75
C ARG A 215 9.13 1.88 -18.94
N PHE A 216 8.35 1.28 -18.03
CA PHE A 216 8.03 -0.15 -18.09
C PHE A 216 6.58 -0.40 -18.48
N VAL A 217 6.38 -1.32 -19.41
CA VAL A 217 5.12 -2.03 -19.62
C VAL A 217 5.06 -3.18 -18.62
N ARG A 218 3.97 -3.26 -17.86
CA ARG A 218 3.72 -4.32 -16.89
C ARG A 218 2.62 -5.25 -17.38
N HIS A 219 2.96 -6.51 -17.64
CA HIS A 219 2.01 -7.58 -17.89
C HIS A 219 1.84 -8.40 -16.62
N GLU A 220 0.75 -8.20 -15.89
CA GLU A 220 0.58 -8.82 -14.57
C GLU A 220 -0.73 -9.60 -14.48
N PHE A 221 -0.63 -10.88 -14.19
CA PHE A 221 -1.76 -11.78 -14.00
C PHE A 221 -1.60 -12.52 -12.68
N GLY A 222 -2.66 -12.65 -11.89
CA GLY A 222 -2.60 -13.38 -10.64
C GLY A 222 -3.98 -13.58 -10.02
N GLY A 223 -4.01 -14.33 -8.92
CA GLY A 223 -5.23 -14.65 -8.18
C GLY A 223 -4.93 -15.27 -6.83
N VAL A 224 -6.00 -15.55 -6.09
CA VAL A 224 -6.00 -16.30 -4.83
C VAL A 224 -6.35 -17.77 -5.11
N ASN A 225 -5.94 -18.68 -4.21
CA ASN A 225 -6.25 -20.11 -4.24
C ASN A 225 -5.92 -20.79 -5.58
N PHE A 226 -4.68 -20.66 -6.04
CA PHE A 226 -4.26 -21.15 -7.36
C PHE A 226 -4.10 -22.67 -7.46
N ASP A 227 -4.27 -23.40 -6.36
CA ASP A 227 -4.37 -24.86 -6.39
C ASP A 227 -5.68 -25.32 -7.07
N ASP A 228 -6.76 -24.55 -6.93
CA ASP A 228 -8.07 -24.88 -7.52
C ASP A 228 -8.15 -24.59 -9.02
N THR A 229 -7.41 -23.59 -9.50
CA THR A 229 -7.37 -23.19 -10.91
C THR A 229 -5.93 -22.97 -11.35
N PRO A 230 -5.25 -23.99 -11.92
CA PRO A 230 -3.85 -23.89 -12.29
C PRO A 230 -3.55 -22.74 -13.25
N PHE A 231 -2.44 -22.07 -12.99
CA PHE A 231 -1.95 -20.92 -13.76
C PHE A 231 -0.88 -21.34 -14.76
N TYR A 232 -1.00 -20.85 -15.97
CA TYR A 232 -0.05 -21.07 -17.05
C TYR A 232 0.43 -19.75 -17.63
N VAL A 233 1.68 -19.70 -18.10
CA VAL A 233 2.23 -18.56 -18.82
C VAL A 233 2.99 -19.05 -20.05
N THR A 234 2.80 -18.38 -21.18
CA THR A 234 3.55 -18.71 -22.40
C THR A 234 5.01 -18.29 -22.25
N PRO A 235 5.98 -19.18 -22.45
CA PRO A 235 7.39 -18.81 -22.51
C PRO A 235 7.63 -17.76 -23.60
N THR A 236 8.63 -16.90 -23.40
CA THR A 236 9.00 -15.88 -24.39
C THR A 236 10.43 -16.09 -24.89
N PRO A 237 10.76 -15.63 -26.10
CA PRO A 237 12.15 -15.52 -26.54
C PRO A 237 12.98 -14.65 -25.60
N GLN A 238 14.30 -14.82 -25.66
CA GLN A 238 15.27 -14.00 -24.93
C GLN A 238 15.26 -12.56 -25.47
N ARG A 239 15.16 -11.57 -24.58
CA ARG A 239 15.20 -10.14 -24.87
C ARG A 239 15.86 -9.36 -23.74
N ALA A 240 16.72 -8.40 -24.04
CA ALA A 240 17.42 -7.63 -23.00
C ALA A 240 16.49 -6.72 -22.17
N ASP A 241 15.36 -6.31 -22.74
CA ASP A 241 14.39 -5.38 -22.13
C ASP A 241 13.38 -6.05 -21.20
N THR A 242 13.41 -7.37 -21.06
CA THR A 242 12.35 -8.14 -20.41
C THR A 242 12.84 -8.77 -19.12
N THR A 243 12.04 -8.73 -18.05
CA THR A 243 12.26 -9.52 -16.83
C THR A 243 10.93 -10.08 -16.35
N SER A 244 10.90 -11.37 -16.01
CA SER A 244 9.73 -12.03 -15.45
C SER A 244 9.90 -12.31 -13.95
N TYR A 245 8.79 -12.28 -13.24
CA TYR A 245 8.68 -12.52 -11.82
C TYR A 245 7.50 -13.42 -11.56
N VAL A 246 7.71 -14.51 -10.83
CA VAL A 246 6.64 -15.36 -10.32
C VAL A 246 6.61 -15.17 -8.81
N TYR A 247 5.59 -14.48 -8.31
CA TYR A 247 5.37 -14.29 -6.88
C TYR A 247 4.31 -15.28 -6.40
N THR A 248 4.64 -16.08 -5.39
CA THR A 248 3.69 -16.99 -4.75
C THR A 248 3.72 -16.84 -3.23
N VAL A 249 2.54 -16.93 -2.63
CA VAL A 249 2.35 -16.97 -1.19
C VAL A 249 1.82 -18.33 -0.81
N TRP A 250 2.48 -18.95 0.16
CA TRP A 250 2.08 -20.22 0.77
C TRP A 250 2.00 -20.06 2.27
N GLN A 251 1.11 -20.80 2.91
CA GLN A 251 0.98 -20.76 4.36
C GLN A 251 0.85 -22.16 4.96
N SER A 252 1.45 -22.33 6.13
CA SER A 252 1.16 -23.41 7.06
C SER A 252 0.96 -22.81 8.45
N ALA A 253 0.63 -23.62 9.46
CA ALA A 253 0.16 -23.18 10.78
C ALA A 253 0.77 -21.85 11.29
N ALA A 254 2.10 -21.79 11.47
CA ALA A 254 2.81 -20.61 11.96
C ALA A 254 3.87 -20.10 10.96
N LYS A 255 3.68 -20.35 9.67
CA LYS A 255 4.64 -19.98 8.63
C LYS A 255 3.94 -19.35 7.42
N LEU A 256 4.58 -18.33 6.87
CA LEU A 256 4.19 -17.71 5.61
C LEU A 256 5.40 -17.71 4.69
N TYR A 257 5.25 -18.17 3.45
CA TYR A 257 6.31 -18.19 2.46
C TYR A 257 5.98 -17.18 1.36
N ASN A 258 6.71 -16.07 1.32
CA ASN A 258 6.61 -15.04 0.29
C ASN A 258 7.75 -15.24 -0.71
N LEU A 259 7.46 -15.87 -1.85
CA LEU A 259 8.49 -16.41 -2.74
C LEU A 259 8.43 -15.73 -4.10
N VAL A 260 9.53 -15.10 -4.51
CA VAL A 260 9.66 -14.52 -5.85
C VAL A 260 10.74 -15.26 -6.62
N GLN A 261 10.37 -15.86 -7.74
CA GLN A 261 11.31 -16.32 -8.76
C GLN A 261 11.48 -15.24 -9.82
N ARG A 262 12.64 -14.59 -9.86
CA ARG A 262 12.99 -13.62 -10.90
C ARG A 262 13.77 -14.29 -12.03
N THR A 263 13.41 -14.02 -13.28
CA THR A 263 14.15 -14.46 -14.46
C THR A 263 14.41 -13.29 -15.40
N ALA A 264 15.68 -12.97 -15.60
CA ALA A 264 16.08 -11.94 -16.55
C ALA A 264 15.97 -12.44 -17.99
N GLY A 265 15.49 -11.57 -18.86
CA GLY A 265 15.51 -11.70 -20.30
C GLY A 265 14.35 -12.46 -20.93
N ARG A 266 13.51 -13.16 -20.15
CA ARG A 266 12.39 -13.94 -20.68
C ARG A 266 11.41 -14.40 -19.61
N VAL A 267 10.26 -14.89 -20.06
CA VAL A 267 9.51 -15.93 -19.34
C VAL A 267 10.13 -17.29 -19.68
N PRO A 268 10.66 -18.05 -18.71
CA PRO A 268 11.31 -19.32 -18.98
C PRO A 268 10.33 -20.40 -19.42
N ASP A 269 10.84 -21.40 -20.13
CA ASP A 269 10.13 -22.62 -20.55
C ASP A 269 9.93 -23.64 -19.42
N ARG A 270 10.48 -23.35 -18.24
CA ARG A 270 10.30 -24.08 -16.99
C ARG A 270 10.01 -23.12 -15.84
N LEU A 271 8.82 -23.27 -15.24
CA LEU A 271 8.34 -22.49 -14.10
C LEU A 271 8.15 -23.42 -12.88
N ASP A 272 9.26 -24.01 -12.41
CA ASP A 272 9.31 -24.98 -11.30
C ASP A 272 10.27 -24.46 -10.22
N LEU A 273 9.73 -23.71 -9.26
CA LEU A 273 10.51 -23.16 -8.16
C LEU A 273 10.68 -24.22 -7.06
N ARG A 274 11.92 -24.64 -6.81
CA ARG A 274 12.26 -25.55 -5.72
C ARG A 274 12.87 -24.77 -4.58
N VAL A 275 12.23 -24.78 -3.42
CA VAL A 275 12.66 -24.00 -2.26
C VAL A 275 13.20 -24.93 -1.18
N ARG A 276 14.42 -24.67 -0.73
CA ARG A 276 15.01 -25.34 0.44
C ARG A 276 15.01 -24.36 1.62
N PRO A 277 14.74 -24.82 2.85
CA PRO A 277 14.74 -23.94 4.03
C PRO A 277 16.05 -23.17 4.24
N ALA A 278 17.19 -23.78 3.90
CA ALA A 278 18.51 -23.18 4.04
C ALA A 278 18.76 -21.99 3.09
N ASP A 279 17.97 -21.88 2.01
CA ASP A 279 18.10 -20.81 1.02
C ASP A 279 17.24 -19.58 1.38
N LEU A 280 16.47 -19.64 2.46
CA LEU A 280 15.49 -18.63 2.83
C LEU A 280 16.01 -17.65 3.88
N ALA A 281 15.62 -16.39 3.76
CA ALA A 281 15.60 -15.46 4.87
C ALA A 281 14.34 -15.71 5.71
N ALA A 282 14.52 -16.07 6.98
CA ALA A 282 13.47 -16.37 7.94
C ALA A 282 13.28 -15.21 8.91
N VAL A 283 12.14 -14.53 8.82
CA VAL A 283 11.78 -13.41 9.69
C VAL A 283 10.82 -13.92 10.74
N ARG A 284 11.27 -14.01 11.99
CA ARG A 284 10.43 -14.36 13.13
C ARG A 284 9.62 -13.13 13.50
N THR A 285 8.37 -13.12 13.08
CA THR A 285 7.50 -11.96 13.22
C THR A 285 6.51 -12.16 14.35
N ARG A 286 6.40 -11.14 15.20
CA ARG A 286 5.45 -11.07 16.29
C ARG A 286 4.51 -9.89 16.07
N TYR A 287 3.22 -10.18 16.04
CA TYR A 287 2.15 -9.20 15.94
C TYR A 287 1.49 -9.07 17.31
N THR A 288 1.80 -7.98 18.02
CA THR A 288 1.25 -7.75 19.36
C THR A 288 -0.18 -7.23 19.28
N ALA A 289 -1.00 -7.63 20.24
CA ALA A 289 -2.38 -7.16 20.38
C ALA A 289 -2.43 -5.87 21.20
N GLN A 290 -3.37 -4.98 20.87
CA GLN A 290 -3.67 -3.79 21.67
C GLN A 290 -4.96 -3.94 22.49
N ALA A 291 -5.75 -4.99 22.22
CA ALA A 291 -6.92 -5.42 22.97
C ALA A 291 -7.14 -6.93 22.79
N THR A 292 -7.99 -7.52 23.63
CA THR A 292 -8.39 -8.94 23.50
C THR A 292 -9.41 -9.10 22.37
N GLY A 293 -9.30 -10.19 21.60
CA GLY A 293 -10.28 -10.53 20.56
C GLY A 293 -10.15 -9.74 19.26
N ALA A 294 -9.10 -8.92 19.11
CA ALA A 294 -8.81 -8.22 17.87
C ALA A 294 -8.29 -9.17 16.77
N CYS A 295 -8.45 -8.74 15.51
CA CYS A 295 -7.84 -9.40 14.36
C CYS A 295 -6.72 -8.54 13.76
N GLY A 296 -5.73 -9.22 13.18
CA GLY A 296 -4.60 -8.65 12.48
C GLY A 296 -4.59 -9.12 11.02
N GLY A 297 -4.12 -8.27 10.13
CA GLY A 297 -4.02 -8.56 8.71
C GLY A 297 -2.72 -8.01 8.15
N THR A 298 -2.14 -8.66 7.15
CA THR A 298 -0.92 -8.18 6.49
C THR A 298 -1.05 -8.18 4.98
N TYR A 299 -0.54 -7.13 4.33
CA TYR A 299 -0.38 -7.07 2.87
C TYR A 299 1.09 -7.05 2.57
N ILE A 300 1.54 -8.11 1.91
CA ILE A 300 2.95 -8.27 1.55
C ILE A 300 3.04 -8.37 0.04
N GLY A 301 3.86 -7.50 -0.53
CA GLY A 301 4.09 -7.46 -1.97
C GLY A 301 5.54 -7.12 -2.29
N PRO A 302 6.12 -7.73 -3.34
CA PRO A 302 7.46 -7.38 -3.76
C PRO A 302 7.46 -6.03 -4.48
N ILE A 303 8.56 -5.30 -4.29
CA ILE A 303 8.97 -4.11 -5.03
C ILE A 303 10.18 -4.50 -5.87
N PHE A 304 10.10 -4.37 -7.18
CA PHE A 304 11.21 -4.68 -8.07
C PHE A 304 12.04 -3.41 -8.31
N ARG A 305 13.39 -3.50 -8.22
CA ARG A 305 14.31 -2.33 -8.23
C ARG A 305 13.98 -1.27 -9.30
N ASN A 306 13.66 -1.71 -10.52
CA ASN A 306 13.38 -0.82 -11.64
C ASN A 306 11.89 -0.83 -12.05
N GLY A 307 11.04 -1.55 -11.32
CA GLY A 307 9.64 -1.76 -11.67
C GLY A 307 8.66 -1.00 -10.77
N PRO A 308 7.41 -0.83 -11.21
CA PRO A 308 6.35 -0.38 -10.30
C PRO A 308 6.13 -1.41 -9.18
N ALA A 309 5.58 -0.96 -8.04
CA ALA A 309 5.08 -1.85 -6.99
C ALA A 309 4.03 -2.83 -7.56
N THR A 310 4.05 -4.07 -7.09
CA THR A 310 3.33 -5.20 -7.69
C THR A 310 2.12 -5.60 -6.85
N VAL A 311 1.36 -6.61 -7.30
CA VAL A 311 0.30 -7.21 -6.50
C VAL A 311 0.82 -7.59 -5.11
N SER A 312 0.13 -7.08 -4.08
CA SER A 312 0.31 -7.47 -2.69
C SER A 312 -0.81 -8.41 -2.29
N PHE A 313 -0.50 -9.41 -1.47
CA PHE A 313 -1.49 -10.39 -1.01
C PHE A 313 -1.74 -10.26 0.49
N GLY A 314 -3.04 -10.36 0.83
CA GLY A 314 -3.55 -10.22 2.18
C GLY A 314 -3.64 -11.56 2.91
N THR A 315 -3.19 -11.61 4.16
CA THR A 315 -3.51 -12.71 5.09
C THR A 315 -4.07 -12.16 6.39
N ASN A 316 -5.09 -12.80 6.94
CA ASN A 316 -5.75 -12.40 8.18
C ASN A 316 -5.52 -13.45 9.28
N PHE A 317 -5.46 -13.01 10.54
CA PHE A 317 -5.23 -13.87 11.70
C PHE A 317 -5.76 -13.22 12.99
N ALA A 318 -6.00 -14.01 14.03
CA ALA A 318 -6.33 -13.48 15.35
C ALA A 318 -5.09 -12.85 16.01
N LEU A 319 -5.27 -11.75 16.75
CA LEU A 319 -4.20 -11.14 17.55
C LEU A 319 -4.27 -11.60 19.02
N PRO A 320 -3.11 -11.78 19.68
CA PRO A 320 -1.76 -11.67 19.14
C PRO A 320 -1.37 -12.88 18.29
N ALA A 321 -0.37 -12.72 17.43
CA ALA A 321 0.15 -13.80 16.60
C ALA A 321 1.68 -13.82 16.55
N ARG A 322 2.23 -15.03 16.40
CA ARG A 322 3.64 -15.26 16.11
C ARG A 322 3.72 -16.16 14.89
N ARG A 323 4.47 -15.75 13.87
CA ARG A 323 4.71 -16.55 12.68
C ARG A 323 6.11 -16.30 12.13
N THR A 324 6.65 -17.27 11.39
CA THR A 324 7.89 -17.06 10.63
C THR A 324 7.55 -16.77 9.18
N GLU A 325 8.00 -15.64 8.68
CA GLU A 325 7.82 -15.23 7.29
C GLU A 325 9.11 -15.50 6.52
N TYR A 326 9.02 -16.28 5.46
CA TYR A 326 10.15 -16.67 4.65
C TYR A 326 10.19 -15.91 3.33
N TYR A 327 11.38 -15.49 2.96
CA TYR A 327 11.64 -14.76 1.74
C TYR A 327 12.81 -15.40 0.99
N LEU A 328 12.74 -15.45 -0.34
CA LEU A 328 13.90 -15.76 -1.16
C LEU A 328 14.81 -14.52 -1.22
N PRO A 329 16.09 -14.64 -0.86
CA PRO A 329 17.03 -13.53 -0.99
C PRO A 329 17.27 -13.16 -2.45
N ASP A 330 17.05 -11.88 -2.80
CA ASP A 330 17.40 -11.30 -4.11
C ASP A 330 17.62 -9.79 -3.93
N PRO A 331 18.82 -9.25 -4.25
CA PRO A 331 19.09 -7.81 -4.12
C PRO A 331 18.23 -6.92 -5.03
N GLU A 332 17.58 -7.50 -6.05
CA GLU A 332 16.69 -6.79 -6.98
C GLU A 332 15.22 -6.80 -6.53
N VAL A 333 14.91 -7.49 -5.42
CA VAL A 333 13.56 -7.61 -4.86
C VAL A 333 13.53 -7.03 -3.45
N GLY A 334 12.89 -5.86 -3.32
CA GLY A 334 12.44 -5.33 -2.05
C GLY A 334 11.08 -5.89 -1.66
N TRP A 335 10.72 -5.76 -0.39
CA TRP A 335 9.46 -6.21 0.17
C TRP A 335 8.79 -5.07 0.88
N TYR A 336 7.54 -4.83 0.51
CA TYR A 336 6.66 -3.91 1.20
C TYR A 336 5.71 -4.68 2.10
N THR A 337 5.54 -4.20 3.33
CA THR A 337 4.63 -4.81 4.29
C THR A 337 3.72 -3.73 4.88
N GLN A 338 2.42 -3.99 4.79
CA GLN A 338 1.41 -3.32 5.61
C GLN A 338 0.89 -4.28 6.66
N PHE A 339 0.56 -3.75 7.82
CA PHE A 339 -0.17 -4.43 8.88
C PHE A 339 -1.43 -3.63 9.19
N ALA A 340 -2.57 -4.30 9.35
CA ALA A 340 -3.83 -3.71 9.80
C ALA A 340 -4.32 -4.45 11.03
N GLN A 341 -5.07 -3.76 11.90
CA GLN A 341 -5.82 -4.37 12.99
C GLN A 341 -7.25 -3.86 13.02
N ALA A 342 -8.15 -4.70 13.52
CA ALA A 342 -9.58 -4.42 13.60
C ALA A 342 -10.23 -5.16 14.78
N ALA A 343 -11.48 -4.80 15.11
CA ALA A 343 -12.27 -5.53 16.11
C ALA A 343 -12.57 -6.98 15.69
N ASP A 344 -12.63 -7.24 14.39
CA ASP A 344 -12.92 -8.55 13.82
C ASP A 344 -12.20 -8.74 12.48
N CYS A 345 -12.17 -9.99 12.03
CA CYS A 345 -11.42 -10.39 10.83
C CYS A 345 -12.12 -10.00 9.50
N GLY A 346 -13.23 -9.24 9.57
CA GLY A 346 -13.88 -8.62 8.43
C GLY A 346 -13.30 -7.26 8.03
N PHE A 347 -12.54 -6.59 8.92
CA PHE A 347 -11.85 -5.32 8.66
C PHE A 347 -12.74 -4.22 8.06
N ALA A 348 -14.01 -4.15 8.49
CA ALA A 348 -14.90 -3.06 8.06
C ALA A 348 -14.38 -1.69 8.53
N GLU A 349 -13.85 -1.66 9.75
CA GLU A 349 -13.09 -0.56 10.32
C GLU A 349 -11.74 -1.10 10.77
N LEU A 350 -10.69 -0.32 10.57
CA LEU A 350 -9.33 -0.73 10.91
C LEU A 350 -8.46 0.50 11.14
N ASP A 351 -7.36 0.30 11.86
CA ASP A 351 -6.18 1.14 11.77
C ASP A 351 -4.99 0.26 11.35
N GLY A 352 -3.85 0.86 11.02
CA GLY A 352 -2.72 0.06 10.59
C GLY A 352 -1.52 0.86 10.17
N GLN A 353 -0.48 0.13 9.79
CA GLN A 353 0.87 0.62 9.66
C GLN A 353 1.53 0.11 8.40
N THR A 354 2.37 0.95 7.84
CA THR A 354 3.25 0.67 6.72
C THR A 354 4.69 0.63 7.20
N GLY A 355 5.39 -0.48 6.93
CA GLY A 355 6.81 -0.61 7.18
C GLY A 355 7.67 -0.08 6.03
N ALA A 356 8.91 0.27 6.35
CA ALA A 356 9.94 0.52 5.35
C ALA A 356 10.15 -0.70 4.45
N PRO A 357 10.37 -0.50 3.14
CA PRO A 357 10.77 -1.58 2.26
C PRO A 357 12.02 -2.32 2.78
N ARG A 358 12.00 -3.65 2.76
CA ARG A 358 13.12 -4.50 3.18
C ARG A 358 13.62 -5.36 2.03
N THR A 359 14.94 -5.42 1.87
CA THR A 359 15.58 -6.34 0.92
C THR A 359 16.40 -7.37 1.69
N TYR A 360 16.20 -8.64 1.37
CA TYR A 360 16.97 -9.73 1.96
C TYR A 360 18.07 -10.13 0.98
N HIS A 361 19.32 -9.85 1.33
CA HIS A 361 20.47 -10.13 0.46
C HIS A 361 21.03 -11.54 0.61
N ARG A 362 20.72 -12.23 1.72
CA ARG A 362 21.18 -13.58 2.02
C ARG A 362 20.17 -14.32 2.89
N ALA A 363 20.27 -15.64 2.90
CA ALA A 363 19.59 -16.48 3.86
C ALA A 363 20.05 -16.15 5.29
N GLY A 364 19.19 -16.38 6.27
CA GLY A 364 19.48 -16.05 7.66
C GLY A 364 18.22 -15.88 8.49
N VAL A 365 18.40 -15.54 9.76
CA VAL A 365 17.29 -15.32 10.70
C VAL A 365 17.31 -13.86 11.16
N SER A 366 16.14 -13.23 11.14
CA SER A 366 15.91 -11.93 11.76
C SER A 366 14.62 -11.93 12.56
N GLU A 367 14.45 -10.93 13.42
CA GLU A 367 13.24 -10.76 14.20
C GLU A 367 12.53 -9.46 13.82
N GLU A 368 11.21 -9.48 13.91
CA GLU A 368 10.39 -8.29 13.70
C GLU A 368 9.21 -8.30 14.66
N VAL A 369 8.91 -7.13 15.23
CA VAL A 369 7.73 -6.93 16.04
C VAL A 369 6.88 -5.86 15.37
N TRP A 370 5.59 -6.12 15.22
CA TRP A 370 4.58 -5.20 14.71
C TRP A 370 3.61 -4.84 15.81
N ASN A 371 3.08 -3.62 15.74
CA ASN A 371 1.99 -3.16 16.58
C ASN A 371 2.38 -2.96 18.06
N ALA A 372 3.66 -2.64 18.27
CA ALA A 372 4.28 -2.50 19.58
C ALA A 372 4.05 -1.11 20.18
N ALA A 373 3.73 -1.04 21.47
CA ALA A 373 3.49 0.19 22.19
C ALA A 373 4.80 0.95 22.54
N PRO A 374 4.73 2.28 22.80
CA PRO A 374 3.58 3.15 22.57
C PRO A 374 3.43 3.50 21.09
N LEU A 375 2.24 3.95 20.71
CA LEU A 375 1.92 4.42 19.37
C LEU A 375 2.05 5.94 19.39
N THR A 376 2.87 6.51 18.50
CA THR A 376 3.25 7.93 18.54
C THR A 376 3.30 8.56 17.15
N PRO A 377 3.30 9.91 17.06
CA PRO A 377 3.47 10.57 15.77
C PRO A 377 4.82 10.27 15.11
N ALA A 378 4.81 9.95 13.82
CA ALA A 378 6.03 9.80 13.01
C ALA A 378 6.40 11.13 12.32
N VAL A 379 7.70 11.45 12.30
CA VAL A 379 8.25 12.65 11.63
C VAL A 379 8.98 12.33 10.31
N SER A 380 9.09 11.04 9.97
CA SER A 380 9.71 10.56 8.73
C SER A 380 8.96 9.35 8.21
N GLY A 381 8.79 9.28 6.89
CA GLY A 381 8.06 8.22 6.23
C GLY A 381 8.85 6.92 6.06
N PRO A 382 8.24 5.88 5.45
CA PRO A 382 8.84 4.56 5.27
C PRO A 382 10.14 4.56 4.47
N SER A 383 10.30 5.49 3.52
CA SER A 383 11.51 5.63 2.72
C SER A 383 12.54 6.56 3.35
N GLY A 384 12.23 7.15 4.52
CA GLY A 384 13.04 8.15 5.20
C GLY A 384 12.79 9.58 4.71
N GLU A 385 11.76 9.79 3.89
CA GLU A 385 11.32 11.11 3.45
C GLU A 385 10.80 11.95 4.63
N PRO A 386 11.06 13.27 4.65
CA PRO A 386 10.52 14.14 5.69
C PRO A 386 9.01 14.25 5.56
N LEU A 387 8.30 14.18 6.69
CA LEU A 387 6.84 14.36 6.74
C LEU A 387 6.42 15.79 7.08
N ALA A 388 7.39 16.67 7.32
CA ALA A 388 7.19 18.10 7.47
C ALA A 388 8.29 18.86 6.75
N THR A 389 7.91 19.76 5.85
CA THR A 389 8.80 20.52 4.98
C THR A 389 8.39 21.98 4.91
N ARG A 390 9.33 22.83 4.51
CA ARG A 390 9.09 24.21 4.08
C ARG A 390 9.55 24.36 2.64
N ASP A 391 8.78 25.09 1.84
CA ASP A 391 9.16 25.55 0.50
C ASP A 391 8.84 27.03 0.38
N GLY A 392 9.88 27.87 0.31
CA GLY A 392 9.76 29.31 0.47
C GLY A 392 9.13 29.67 1.81
N ASP A 393 7.92 30.21 1.77
CA ASP A 393 7.11 30.60 2.93
C ASP A 393 5.90 29.70 3.14
N GLN A 394 5.84 28.56 2.45
CA GLN A 394 4.81 27.55 2.66
C GLN A 394 5.38 26.40 3.48
N VAL A 395 4.78 26.16 4.66
CA VAL A 395 5.02 24.97 5.47
C VAL A 395 3.97 23.92 5.15
N THR A 396 4.40 22.69 4.95
CA THR A 396 3.53 21.52 4.80
C THR A 396 3.91 20.45 5.81
N ALA A 397 2.93 19.87 6.52
CA ALA A 397 3.15 18.77 7.45
C ALA A 397 2.03 17.74 7.35
N TRP A 398 2.39 16.47 7.23
CA TRP A 398 1.45 15.35 7.21
C TRP A 398 1.99 14.21 8.07
N LEU A 399 1.67 14.26 9.36
CA LEU A 399 2.23 13.37 10.38
C LEU A 399 1.22 12.28 10.75
N PRO A 400 1.50 10.99 10.49
CA PRO A 400 0.72 9.88 11.02
C PRO A 400 0.83 9.83 12.54
N LEU A 401 -0.30 9.74 13.24
CA LEU A 401 -0.38 10.03 14.68
C LEU A 401 -0.19 8.81 15.59
N TYR A 402 -0.35 7.59 15.05
CA TYR A 402 -0.31 6.32 15.80
C TYR A 402 0.67 5.31 15.19
N SER A 403 1.90 5.75 14.93
CA SER A 403 2.95 4.88 14.39
C SER A 403 3.60 4.08 15.52
N ASP A 404 3.91 2.80 15.30
CA ASP A 404 4.61 2.01 16.32
C ASP A 404 6.09 2.39 16.45
N THR A 405 6.75 1.70 17.37
CA THR A 405 8.12 1.98 17.79
C THR A 405 9.20 1.57 16.79
N GLN A 406 8.88 0.95 15.66
CA GLN A 406 9.91 0.58 14.69
C GLN A 406 10.33 1.77 13.82
N ARG A 407 11.64 1.90 13.56
CA ARG A 407 12.16 2.95 12.68
C ARG A 407 11.48 2.84 11.30
N ARG A 408 11.05 3.98 10.77
CA ARG A 408 10.43 4.10 9.44
C ARG A 408 9.20 3.19 9.27
N ARG A 409 8.50 2.92 10.38
CA ARG A 409 7.14 2.40 10.33
C ARG A 409 6.19 3.52 10.66
N VAL A 410 5.17 3.69 9.82
CA VAL A 410 4.21 4.78 9.97
C VAL A 410 2.79 4.26 9.88
N ASP A 411 1.89 4.85 10.65
CA ASP A 411 0.45 4.64 10.49
C ASP A 411 -0.04 5.02 9.07
N PHE A 412 -1.16 4.45 8.58
CA PHE A 412 -1.63 4.75 7.21
C PHE A 412 -2.04 6.21 7.00
N GLY A 413 -2.16 6.98 8.08
CA GLY A 413 -2.42 8.41 8.04
C GLY A 413 -3.89 8.76 7.96
N GLY A 414 -4.80 7.84 8.31
CA GLY A 414 -6.26 8.03 8.45
C GLY A 414 -7.00 8.66 7.25
N PRO A 415 -8.33 8.90 7.34
CA PRO A 415 -9.17 8.85 8.53
C PRO A 415 -9.58 7.46 8.99
N TYR A 416 -9.68 7.29 10.31
CA TYR A 416 -10.13 6.07 10.96
C TYR A 416 -11.34 6.36 11.85
N VAL A 417 -12.28 5.42 11.90
CA VAL A 417 -13.41 5.49 12.85
C VAL A 417 -12.86 5.46 14.28
N GLY A 418 -13.42 6.29 15.15
CA GLY A 418 -13.00 6.38 16.56
C GLY A 418 -11.67 7.10 16.77
N VAL A 419 -11.07 7.68 15.73
CA VAL A 419 -9.83 8.47 15.84
C VAL A 419 -10.07 9.92 15.45
N THR A 420 -9.69 10.83 16.34
CA THR A 420 -9.70 12.29 16.09
C THR A 420 -8.30 12.86 16.31
N GLY A 421 -7.98 13.99 15.70
CA GLY A 421 -6.69 14.63 15.88
C GLY A 421 -6.60 16.00 15.21
N SER A 422 -5.45 16.65 15.37
CA SER A 422 -5.14 17.90 14.69
C SER A 422 -3.65 18.18 14.65
N LEU A 423 -3.24 18.99 13.66
CA LEU A 423 -1.94 19.66 13.63
C LEU A 423 -2.17 21.16 13.79
N ALA A 424 -1.38 21.82 14.63
CA ALA A 424 -1.40 23.26 14.80
C ALA A 424 0.03 23.82 14.71
N LEU A 425 0.27 24.74 13.77
CA LEU A 425 1.53 25.46 13.63
C LEU A 425 1.35 26.92 14.06
N THR A 426 2.19 27.37 14.98
CA THR A 426 2.21 28.75 15.47
C THR A 426 3.62 29.33 15.45
N ALA A 427 3.69 30.66 15.38
CA ALA A 427 4.89 31.46 15.56
C ALA A 427 4.48 32.83 16.16
N ALA A 428 5.46 33.61 16.61
CA ALA A 428 5.22 35.01 16.98
C ALA A 428 4.65 35.79 15.78
N ASP A 429 3.68 36.65 16.03
CA ASP A 429 3.04 37.55 15.05
C ASP A 429 2.42 36.81 13.84
N MET A 430 1.97 35.59 14.05
CA MET A 430 1.37 34.74 13.03
C MET A 430 0.01 34.22 13.48
N THR A 431 -0.99 34.23 12.59
CA THR A 431 -2.24 33.52 12.81
C THR A 431 -1.98 32.01 12.82
N PRO A 432 -2.39 31.28 13.88
CA PRO A 432 -2.24 29.82 13.93
C PRO A 432 -2.85 29.12 12.71
N CYS A 433 -2.07 28.25 12.08
CA CYS A 433 -2.58 27.33 11.08
C CYS A 433 -3.01 26.05 11.78
N VAL A 434 -4.20 25.55 11.49
CA VAL A 434 -4.72 24.30 12.06
C VAL A 434 -5.25 23.41 10.94
N SER A 435 -4.94 22.12 11.02
CA SER A 435 -5.51 21.07 10.17
C SER A 435 -6.18 20.02 11.04
N ALA A 436 -7.33 19.52 10.60
CA ALA A 436 -8.09 18.49 11.30
C ALA A 436 -7.70 17.08 10.86
N THR A 437 -7.81 16.18 11.85
CA THR A 437 -7.89 14.72 11.87
C THR A 437 -6.84 13.97 11.06
N PHE A 438 -6.64 14.23 9.76
CA PHE A 438 -5.65 13.53 8.92
C PHE A 438 -5.25 14.28 7.62
N GLU A 439 -5.66 15.54 7.45
CA GLU A 439 -5.29 16.32 6.27
C GLU A 439 -3.88 16.89 6.40
N PRO A 440 -3.10 16.99 5.29
CA PRO A 440 -1.86 17.73 5.30
C PRO A 440 -2.12 19.16 5.79
N LEU A 441 -1.45 19.56 6.86
CA LEU A 441 -1.35 20.97 7.22
C LEU A 441 -0.63 21.68 6.08
N SER A 442 -1.25 22.69 5.50
CA SER A 442 -0.61 23.62 4.57
C SER A 442 -0.76 25.03 5.11
N CYS A 443 0.35 25.75 5.26
CA CYS A 443 0.37 26.99 6.01
C CYS A 443 1.34 27.99 5.38
N LEU A 444 0.84 29.17 5.02
CA LEU A 444 1.71 30.31 4.71
C LEU A 444 2.23 30.91 6.02
N VAL A 445 3.54 30.94 6.16
CA VAL A 445 4.23 31.47 7.34
C VAL A 445 4.92 32.80 7.02
N PRO A 446 5.16 33.67 8.01
CA PRO A 446 5.89 34.91 7.78
C PRO A 446 7.29 34.69 7.16
N PRO A 447 7.72 35.52 6.20
CA PRO A 447 9.05 35.42 5.57
C PRO A 447 10.19 35.64 6.56
N GLY A 448 11.30 34.94 6.36
CA GLY A 448 12.51 35.00 7.18
C GLY A 448 12.60 33.90 8.24
N THR A 449 13.64 34.02 9.08
CA THR A 449 13.96 33.04 10.13
C THR A 449 13.22 33.35 11.42
N ARG A 450 12.44 32.38 11.92
CA ARG A 450 11.66 32.48 13.16
C ARG A 450 11.61 31.16 13.91
N ASP A 451 11.20 31.24 15.17
CA ASP A 451 10.89 30.08 16.00
C ASP A 451 9.41 29.70 15.81
N PHE A 452 9.20 28.41 15.55
CA PHE A 452 7.90 27.82 15.31
C PHE A 452 7.59 26.81 16.41
N ARG A 453 6.29 26.66 16.69
CA ARG A 453 5.74 25.57 17.50
C ARG A 453 4.76 24.78 16.65
N LEU A 454 5.06 23.49 16.44
CA LEU A 454 4.13 22.54 15.83
C LEU A 454 3.56 21.64 16.92
N THR A 455 2.24 21.53 17.02
CA THR A 455 1.56 20.66 17.98
C THR A 455 0.71 19.64 17.23
N ALA A 456 0.94 18.35 17.49
CA ALA A 456 0.11 17.25 17.03
C ALA A 456 -0.69 16.70 18.21
N THR A 457 -2.01 16.61 18.04
CA THR A 457 -2.89 15.97 19.04
C THR A 457 -3.66 14.84 18.40
N ALA A 458 -3.91 13.78 19.17
CA ALA A 458 -4.76 12.68 18.75
C ALA A 458 -5.52 12.09 19.93
N ARG A 459 -6.73 11.59 19.68
CA ARG A 459 -7.49 10.74 20.58
C ARG A 459 -8.01 9.53 19.83
N ARG A 460 -7.97 8.36 20.47
CA ARG A 460 -8.41 7.10 19.90
C ARG A 460 -9.29 6.36 20.90
N ASP A 461 -10.50 6.07 20.46
CA ASP A 461 -11.50 5.28 21.18
C ASP A 461 -12.07 4.24 20.22
N VAL A 462 -11.49 3.03 20.27
CA VAL A 462 -11.81 1.92 19.37
C VAL A 462 -11.75 0.60 20.13
N ARG A 463 -12.57 -0.37 19.72
CA ARG A 463 -12.69 -1.66 20.43
C ARG A 463 -11.45 -2.55 20.36
N TRP A 464 -10.58 -2.33 19.37
CA TRP A 464 -9.38 -3.16 19.13
C TRP A 464 -8.11 -2.59 19.77
N SER A 465 -8.19 -1.47 20.51
CA SER A 465 -7.04 -0.90 21.19
C SER A 465 -7.39 -0.20 22.50
N ALA A 466 -6.66 -0.54 23.57
CA ALA A 466 -6.66 0.16 24.85
C ALA A 466 -5.37 0.99 25.09
N LEU A 467 -4.55 1.19 24.06
CA LEU A 467 -3.25 1.85 24.15
C LEU A 467 -3.25 3.21 23.48
N SER A 468 -2.39 4.11 23.96
CA SER A 468 -2.19 5.43 23.35
C SER A 468 -3.52 6.12 23.12
N THR A 469 -4.39 6.14 24.14
CA THR A 469 -5.78 6.62 24.05
C THR A 469 -5.83 8.12 23.73
N ARG A 470 -4.78 8.85 24.14
CA ARG A 470 -4.50 10.22 23.73
C ARG A 470 -3.01 10.41 23.51
N THR A 471 -2.65 11.16 22.47
CA THR A 471 -1.28 11.64 22.25
C THR A 471 -1.28 13.15 22.08
N GLU A 472 -0.24 13.78 22.61
CA GLU A 472 0.03 15.21 22.43
C GLU A 472 1.53 15.40 22.28
N THR A 473 1.97 15.79 21.09
CA THR A 473 3.38 16.04 20.80
C THR A 473 3.56 17.49 20.35
N THR A 474 4.42 18.22 21.04
CA THR A 474 4.81 19.59 20.69
C THR A 474 6.27 19.59 20.27
N TRP A 475 6.55 20.15 19.10
CA TRP A 475 7.90 20.52 18.68
C TRP A 475 8.07 22.03 18.72
N THR A 476 9.23 22.50 19.19
CA THR A 476 9.68 23.88 18.99
C THR A 476 10.96 23.85 18.19
N PHE A 477 11.05 24.68 17.15
CA PHE A 477 12.20 24.67 16.26
C PHE A 477 12.37 25.99 15.53
N ARG A 478 13.59 26.25 15.06
CA ARG A 478 13.91 27.43 14.24
C ARG A 478 13.91 27.07 12.76
N SER A 479 13.23 27.87 11.92
CA SER A 479 13.22 27.70 10.47
C SER A 479 13.21 29.05 9.74
N GLY A 480 13.99 29.15 8.66
CA GLY A 480 13.98 30.30 7.74
C GLY A 480 13.27 30.01 6.42
N THR A 481 13.02 31.07 5.66
CA THR A 481 12.58 30.95 4.25
C THR A 481 13.60 30.12 3.48
N GLY A 482 13.12 29.13 2.74
CA GLY A 482 13.95 28.21 1.99
C GLY A 482 13.21 26.92 1.71
N THR A 483 13.94 25.94 1.15
CA THR A 483 13.37 24.65 0.78
C THR A 483 14.08 23.55 1.56
N GLY A 484 13.32 22.72 2.29
CA GLY A 484 13.89 21.61 3.06
C GLY A 484 12.96 21.03 4.12
N ARG A 485 13.47 20.06 4.87
CA ARG A 485 12.76 19.45 6.01
C ARG A 485 12.71 20.41 7.20
N LEU A 486 11.62 20.37 7.96
CA LEU A 486 11.58 20.99 9.28
C LEU A 486 12.41 20.16 10.26
N PRO A 487 13.19 20.77 11.17
CA PRO A 487 14.05 20.05 12.11
C PRO A 487 13.25 19.52 13.32
N LEU A 488 12.29 18.63 13.05
CA LEU A 488 11.51 17.95 14.08
C LEU A 488 12.32 16.80 14.68
N ILE A 489 12.44 16.76 16.02
CA ILE A 489 13.05 15.64 16.74
C ILE A 489 12.03 14.49 16.81
N GLY A 490 12.37 13.34 16.22
CA GLY A 490 11.62 12.10 16.37
C GLY A 490 11.96 11.37 17.67
N THR A 491 11.02 10.62 18.23
CA THR A 491 11.20 9.78 19.43
C THR A 491 10.92 8.32 19.09
N ARG A 492 11.63 7.39 19.76
CA ARG A 492 11.43 5.95 19.59
C ARG A 492 11.65 5.21 20.90
N TYR A 493 10.63 4.55 21.41
CA TYR A 493 10.70 3.75 22.63
C TYR A 493 11.03 2.29 22.31
N ASP A 494 11.79 1.61 23.15
CA ASP A 494 11.96 0.15 23.10
C ASP A 494 11.59 -0.45 24.46
N LEU A 495 10.29 -0.77 24.62
CA LEU A 495 9.72 -1.25 25.88
C LEU A 495 9.81 -2.77 26.08
N ARG A 496 10.15 -3.60 25.09
CA ARG A 496 10.23 -5.08 25.26
C ARG A 496 9.03 -5.71 26.02
N LEU A 497 7.82 -5.31 25.65
CA LEU A 497 6.54 -5.76 26.25
C LEU A 497 6.15 -7.18 25.82
N ASP A 498 5.14 -7.74 26.50
CA ASP A 498 4.49 -9.02 26.16
C ASP A 498 3.52 -8.93 24.96
N ASP A 499 2.96 -10.07 24.53
CA ASP A 499 2.13 -10.19 23.32
C ASP A 499 0.88 -9.28 23.33
N PHE A 500 0.47 -8.76 24.47
CA PHE A 500 -0.63 -7.82 24.65
C PHE A 500 -0.15 -6.40 25.03
N ASN A 501 1.12 -6.08 24.74
CA ASN A 501 1.74 -4.82 25.09
C ASN A 501 1.70 -4.52 26.60
N ARG A 502 1.90 -5.55 27.42
CA ARG A 502 1.96 -5.44 28.88
C ARG A 502 3.38 -5.51 29.40
N ALA A 503 3.66 -4.64 30.36
CA ALA A 503 4.82 -4.72 31.21
C ALA A 503 4.47 -5.50 32.48
N PRO A 504 5.46 -6.12 33.14
CA PRO A 504 5.20 -6.89 34.35
C PRO A 504 4.65 -6.03 35.50
N ALA A 505 3.69 -6.58 36.25
CA ALA A 505 3.08 -5.94 37.41
C ALA A 505 4.00 -5.79 38.62
N GLY A 506 3.85 -4.69 39.35
CA GLY A 506 4.39 -4.47 40.70
C GLY A 506 5.91 -4.43 40.82
N ARG A 507 6.65 -4.36 39.71
CA ARG A 507 8.12 -4.34 39.72
C ARG A 507 8.68 -3.22 38.83
N PRO A 508 9.92 -2.76 39.09
CA PRO A 508 10.60 -1.85 38.19
C PRO A 508 10.71 -2.43 36.78
N PHE A 509 10.53 -1.58 35.78
CA PHE A 509 10.51 -1.93 34.37
C PHE A 509 11.40 -0.96 33.58
N GLY A 510 12.43 -1.53 32.94
CA GLY A 510 13.43 -0.78 32.22
C GLY A 510 13.18 -0.77 30.72
N PHE A 511 13.39 0.38 30.08
CA PHE A 511 13.28 0.54 28.63
C PHE A 511 14.22 1.62 28.12
N THR A 512 14.36 1.74 26.80
CA THR A 512 15.11 2.84 26.18
C THR A 512 14.23 3.77 25.36
N VAL A 513 14.65 5.03 25.25
CA VAL A 513 14.06 6.05 24.38
C VAL A 513 15.18 6.67 23.56
N ALA A 514 15.17 6.42 22.25
CA ALA A 514 16.07 7.02 21.29
C ALA A 514 15.42 8.25 20.65
N THR A 515 16.25 9.21 20.21
CA THR A 515 15.80 10.35 19.41
C THR A 515 16.46 10.35 18.04
N ASP A 516 15.81 10.98 17.07
CA ASP A 516 16.36 11.20 15.74
C ASP A 516 16.15 12.67 15.33
N PRO A 517 17.21 13.50 15.25
CA PRO A 517 18.60 13.16 15.58
C PRO A 517 18.82 12.88 17.09
N PRO A 518 19.96 12.26 17.48
CA PRO A 518 20.36 12.13 18.88
C PRO A 518 20.47 13.50 19.56
N VAL A 519 20.01 13.60 20.81
CA VAL A 519 20.02 14.85 21.59
C VAL A 519 20.87 14.74 22.86
N PRO A 520 21.50 15.84 23.33
CA PRO A 520 22.32 15.85 24.53
C PRO A 520 21.51 15.86 25.83
N THR A 521 20.24 16.28 25.80
CA THR A 521 19.44 16.45 27.03
C THR A 521 18.03 15.90 26.87
N ALA A 522 17.57 15.17 27.89
CA ALA A 522 16.20 14.66 27.95
C ALA A 522 15.69 14.57 29.39
N ARG A 523 14.36 14.54 29.54
CA ARG A 523 13.64 14.31 30.78
C ARG A 523 12.46 13.39 30.52
N LEU A 524 12.14 12.56 31.49
CA LEU A 524 10.99 11.65 31.44
C LEU A 524 10.21 11.77 32.74
N SER A 525 8.88 11.77 32.63
CA SER A 525 7.98 11.52 33.75
C SER A 525 6.96 10.46 33.37
N ALA A 526 6.50 9.70 34.36
CA ALA A 526 5.47 8.69 34.22
C ALA A 526 4.28 8.98 35.13
N SER A 527 3.10 8.58 34.68
CA SER A 527 1.86 8.60 35.46
C SER A 527 1.23 7.20 35.46
N THR A 528 0.67 6.80 36.58
CA THR A 528 -0.02 5.51 36.78
C THR A 528 -1.48 5.72 37.22
N ASP A 529 -1.98 6.95 37.12
CA ASP A 529 -3.31 7.39 37.56
C ASP A 529 -4.06 8.14 36.44
N GLY A 530 -3.82 7.75 35.18
CA GLY A 530 -4.51 8.33 34.02
C GLY A 530 -4.05 9.74 33.66
N GLY A 531 -2.79 10.10 33.97
CA GLY A 531 -2.22 11.41 33.65
C GLY A 531 -2.51 12.50 34.68
N VAL A 532 -3.11 12.17 35.83
CA VAL A 532 -3.45 13.12 36.89
C VAL A 532 -2.20 13.60 37.64
N THR A 533 -1.33 12.68 38.07
CA THR A 533 -0.05 13.01 38.71
C THR A 533 1.14 12.46 37.92
N TRP A 534 2.21 13.25 37.86
CA TRP A 534 3.41 12.93 37.08
C TRP A 534 4.63 12.84 38.00
N ARG A 535 5.32 11.70 37.95
CA ARG A 535 6.54 11.46 38.73
C ARG A 535 7.75 11.46 37.81
N ALA A 536 8.81 12.16 38.21
CA ALA A 536 10.06 12.15 37.45
C ALA A 536 10.67 10.74 37.41
N VAL A 537 11.15 10.34 36.24
CA VAL A 537 11.82 9.06 36.02
C VAL A 537 13.29 9.33 35.70
N PRO A 538 14.23 8.78 36.49
CA PRO A 538 15.65 8.93 36.20
C PRO A 538 15.99 8.39 34.80
N LEU A 539 16.77 9.16 34.06
CA LEU A 539 17.31 8.77 32.75
C LEU A 539 18.82 8.61 32.82
N THR A 540 19.32 7.54 32.21
CA THR A 540 20.77 7.32 32.01
C THR A 540 21.08 7.39 30.52
N PRO A 541 22.05 8.21 30.07
CA PRO A 541 22.48 8.22 28.68
C PRO A 541 22.94 6.83 28.21
N THR A 542 22.68 6.52 26.96
CA THR A 542 23.15 5.33 26.24
C THR A 542 23.65 5.76 24.86
N GLY A 543 24.31 4.87 24.11
CA GLY A 543 24.93 5.25 22.84
C GLY A 543 23.98 5.88 21.80
N ASP A 544 22.70 5.45 21.80
CA ASP A 544 21.69 5.88 20.82
C ASP A 544 20.46 6.55 21.46
N GLY A 545 20.47 6.83 22.77
CA GLY A 545 19.32 7.38 23.48
C GLY A 545 19.46 7.38 24.99
N TRP A 546 18.36 7.12 25.69
CA TRP A 546 18.27 7.17 27.15
C TRP A 546 17.63 5.89 27.69
N ARG A 547 18.19 5.34 28.77
CA ARG A 547 17.57 4.26 29.54
C ARG A 547 16.73 4.85 30.68
N ALA A 548 15.51 4.36 30.81
CA ALA A 548 14.57 4.70 31.87
C ALA A 548 14.28 3.48 32.75
N LEU A 549 13.87 3.72 34.00
CA LEU A 549 13.39 2.69 34.91
C LEU A 549 12.12 3.18 35.62
N VAL A 550 10.96 2.63 35.26
CA VAL A 550 9.65 3.01 35.81
C VAL A 550 9.18 1.98 36.83
N ALA A 551 8.65 2.43 37.96
CA ALA A 551 7.96 1.54 38.91
C ALA A 551 6.54 1.28 38.41
N ASN A 552 6.24 0.05 38.00
CA ASN A 552 4.91 -0.29 37.50
C ASN A 552 3.90 -0.48 38.65
N PRO A 553 2.62 -0.07 38.45
CA PRO A 553 1.54 -0.40 39.37
C PRO A 553 1.24 -1.90 39.38
N ALA A 554 0.29 -2.34 40.22
CA ALA A 554 -0.18 -3.72 40.22
C ALA A 554 -1.02 -4.07 38.97
N LYS A 555 -1.70 -3.08 38.37
CA LYS A 555 -2.53 -3.20 37.16
C LYS A 555 -2.79 -1.80 36.57
N GLY A 556 -3.29 -1.75 35.34
CA GLY A 556 -3.73 -0.52 34.67
C GLY A 556 -2.78 -0.08 33.55
N GLY A 557 -2.87 1.18 33.15
CA GLY A 557 -2.00 1.80 32.15
C GLY A 557 -0.90 2.65 32.79
N VAL A 558 0.22 2.80 32.08
CA VAL A 558 1.26 3.78 32.40
C VAL A 558 1.30 4.81 31.28
N SER A 559 1.14 6.08 31.61
CA SER A 559 1.30 7.21 30.69
C SER A 559 2.73 7.76 30.78
N LEU A 560 3.28 8.18 29.66
CA LEU A 560 4.65 8.71 29.56
C LEU A 560 4.63 10.15 29.04
N ARG A 561 5.49 11.00 29.61
CA ARG A 561 5.78 12.33 29.10
C ARG A 561 7.29 12.50 28.97
N PHE A 562 7.76 12.56 27.73
CA PHE A 562 9.16 12.67 27.38
C PHE A 562 9.46 14.03 26.76
N THR A 563 10.49 14.71 27.24
CA THR A 563 11.00 15.96 26.66
C THR A 563 12.46 15.79 26.28
N ALA A 564 12.82 16.24 25.08
CA ALA A 564 14.18 16.21 24.55
C ALA A 564 14.53 17.57 23.94
N THR A 565 15.79 18.00 24.11
CA THR A 565 16.30 19.26 23.57
C THR A 565 17.64 19.03 22.89
N ASP A 566 17.75 19.44 21.64
CA ASP A 566 18.98 19.35 20.84
C ASP A 566 19.99 20.47 21.18
N SER A 567 21.19 20.42 20.59
CA SER A 567 22.23 21.42 20.81
C SER A 567 21.91 22.81 20.23
N SER A 568 20.91 22.91 19.35
CA SER A 568 20.42 24.17 18.77
C SER A 568 19.29 24.81 19.58
N GLY A 569 18.78 24.11 20.60
CA GLY A 569 17.64 24.55 21.40
C GLY A 569 16.28 24.11 20.85
N SER A 570 16.23 23.33 19.76
CA SER A 570 14.98 22.73 19.30
C SER A 570 14.51 21.68 20.30
N THR A 571 13.21 21.59 20.53
CA THR A 571 12.64 20.69 21.53
C THR A 571 11.55 19.81 20.96
N VAL A 572 11.37 18.63 21.56
CA VAL A 572 10.15 17.83 21.46
C VAL A 572 9.65 17.54 22.87
N THR A 573 8.35 17.71 23.11
CA THR A 573 7.65 17.22 24.30
C THR A 573 6.50 16.33 23.85
N GLN A 574 6.54 15.06 24.20
CA GLN A 574 5.57 14.06 23.82
C GLN A 574 4.92 13.46 25.05
N GLN A 575 3.60 13.61 25.15
CA GLN A 575 2.77 12.90 26.11
C GLN A 575 1.98 11.81 25.39
N VAL A 576 2.00 10.61 25.98
CA VAL A 576 1.22 9.45 25.54
C VAL A 576 0.48 8.90 26.74
N ASP A 577 -0.85 8.97 26.70
CA ASP A 577 -1.70 8.38 27.72
C ASP A 577 -1.88 6.89 27.43
N ASP A 578 -1.83 6.02 28.45
CA ASP A 578 -1.83 4.56 28.28
C ASP A 578 -0.74 4.07 27.30
N ALA A 579 0.49 4.58 27.48
CA ALA A 579 1.64 4.25 26.64
C ALA A 579 1.94 2.75 26.61
N TYR A 580 1.70 2.05 27.72
CA TYR A 580 1.68 0.59 27.80
C TYR A 580 0.76 0.14 28.95
N LEU A 581 0.34 -1.13 28.91
CA LEU A 581 -0.47 -1.73 29.97
C LEU A 581 0.39 -2.49 30.98
N VAL A 582 -0.17 -2.81 32.13
CA VAL A 582 0.49 -3.61 33.18
C VAL A 582 -0.38 -4.79 33.54
N GLY A 583 0.20 -5.99 33.52
CA GLY A 583 -0.49 -7.23 33.87
C GLY A 583 0.32 -8.49 33.66
#